data_AF-A0A8J3N2Q1-F1
#
_entry.id   AF-A0A8J3N2Q1-F1
#
_cell.length_a   1.000
_cell.length_b   1.000
_cell.length_c   1.000
_cell.angle_alpha   90.00
_cell.angle_beta   90.00
_cell.angle_gamma   90.00
#
_symmetry.space_group_name_H-M   'P 1'
#
loop_
_entity.id
_entity.type
_entity.pdbx_description
1 polymer ?
#
loop_
_entity_poly.entity_id
_entity_poly.type
_entity_poly.pdbx_seq_one_letter_code
_entity_poly.pdbx_strand_id
1 'polypeptide(L)'
;MEWTTNRVIALIIGVVFTIIGIVGLFVTSSMRVGSLMGFDVDIVHNLIHLITGLMALASVFLGWFRRFNQVFGIIYLLLGLSGLIYPGLYFNHLLMGITHVNAADHVLHLVVGVVAAGVGFFARDYTTSRATPTF
;
A
#
# COMPACT_ATOMS: atom_id res chain seq x y z
N MET A 1 2.36 20.59 -12.68
CA MET A 1 2.90 19.30 -12.22
C MET A 1 2.50 18.24 -13.22
N GLU A 2 3.47 17.52 -13.79
CA GLU A 2 3.18 16.46 -14.75
C GLU A 2 2.68 15.21 -14.04
N TRP A 3 1.68 14.54 -14.63
CA TRP A 3 1.14 13.29 -14.13
C TRP A 3 1.93 12.13 -14.71
N THR A 4 2.90 11.65 -13.94
CA THR A 4 3.69 10.47 -14.29
C THR A 4 3.02 9.19 -13.78
N THR A 5 3.38 8.04 -14.36
CA THR A 5 2.89 6.73 -13.91
C THR A 5 3.15 6.52 -12.42
N ASN A 6 4.33 6.90 -11.93
CA ASN A 6 4.66 6.79 -10.51
C ASN A 6 3.73 7.64 -9.63
N ARG A 7 3.42 8.86 -10.07
CA ARG A 7 2.53 9.76 -9.34
C ARG A 7 1.10 9.23 -9.29
N VAL A 8 0.61 8.67 -10.39
CA VAL A 8 -0.74 8.07 -10.47
C VAL A 8 -0.83 6.86 -9.54
N ILE A 9 0.15 5.96 -9.57
CA ILE A 9 0.15 4.77 -8.70
C ILE A 9 0.24 5.14 -7.23
N ALA A 10 1.12 6.08 -6.85
CA ALA A 10 1.19 6.57 -5.48
C ALA A 10 -0.13 7.21 -5.02
N LEU A 11 -0.83 7.93 -5.90
CA LEU A 11 -2.15 8.49 -5.62
C LEU A 11 -3.20 7.39 -5.39
N ILE A 12 -3.28 6.39 -6.26
CA ILE A 12 -4.24 5.30 -6.13
C ILE A 12 -4.01 4.55 -4.82
N ILE A 13 -2.76 4.16 -4.54
CA ILE A 13 -2.39 3.50 -3.27
C ILE A 13 -2.79 4.41 -2.11
N GLY A 14 -2.45 5.69 -2.15
CA GLY A 14 -2.77 6.64 -1.10
C GLY A 14 -4.27 6.74 -0.79
N VAL A 15 -5.09 6.96 -1.80
CA VAL A 15 -6.54 7.07 -1.64
C VAL A 15 -7.12 5.76 -1.09
N VAL A 16 -6.77 4.62 -1.68
CA VAL A 16 -7.31 3.31 -1.26
C VAL A 16 -6.90 2.99 0.17
N PHE A 17 -5.61 3.08 0.51
CA PHE A 17 -5.09 2.74 1.83
C PHE A 17 -5.61 3.68 2.93
N THR A 18 -5.76 4.98 2.63
CA THR A 18 -6.39 5.92 3.55
C THR A 18 -7.86 5.58 3.80
N ILE A 19 -8.63 5.28 2.75
CA ILE A 19 -10.05 4.91 2.90
C ILE A 19 -10.19 3.63 3.71
N ILE A 20 -9.49 2.55 3.36
CA ILE A 20 -9.60 1.27 4.08
C ILE A 20 -9.09 1.40 5.51
N GLY A 21 -8.04 2.19 5.77
CA GLY A 21 -7.55 2.46 7.11
C GLY A 21 -8.60 3.18 7.97
N ILE A 22 -9.25 4.20 7.42
CA ILE A 22 -10.34 4.92 8.11
C ILE A 22 -11.54 4.00 8.34
N VAL A 23 -12.03 3.32 7.31
CA VAL A 23 -13.19 2.42 7.40
C VAL A 23 -12.90 1.29 8.39
N GLY A 24 -11.70 0.73 8.36
CA GLY A 24 -11.27 -0.32 9.28
C GLY A 24 -11.31 0.11 10.74
N LEU A 25 -10.96 1.35 11.07
CA LEU A 25 -11.09 1.89 12.44
C LEU A 25 -12.54 1.91 12.94
N PHE A 26 -13.53 2.00 12.04
CA PHE A 26 -14.95 1.85 12.39
C PHE A 26 -15.40 0.38 12.48
N VAL A 27 -14.70 -0.56 11.83
CA VAL A 27 -14.95 -2.01 11.96
C VAL A 27 -14.41 -2.55 13.28
N THR A 28 -13.19 -2.18 13.64
CA THR A 28 -12.56 -2.55 14.91
C THR A 28 -11.58 -1.48 15.37
N SER A 29 -11.68 -1.11 16.65
CA SER A 29 -10.81 -0.16 17.34
C SER A 29 -10.02 -0.83 18.46
N SER A 30 -9.83 -2.15 18.39
CA SER A 30 -9.05 -2.94 19.35
C SER A 30 -8.16 -3.96 18.65
N MET A 31 -7.36 -4.70 19.42
CA MET A 31 -6.59 -5.84 18.89
C MET A 31 -7.44 -7.08 18.57
N ARG A 32 -8.77 -7.03 18.75
CA ARG A 32 -9.66 -8.11 18.32
C ARG A 32 -9.76 -8.10 16.80
N VAL A 33 -9.61 -9.28 16.20
CA VAL A 33 -9.79 -9.46 14.76
C VAL A 33 -11.21 -9.05 14.35
N GLY A 34 -11.28 -8.15 13.39
CA GLY A 34 -12.47 -7.80 12.63
C GLY A 34 -12.31 -8.24 11.19
N SER A 35 -13.42 -8.30 10.45
CA SER A 35 -13.38 -8.61 9.02
C SER A 35 -13.92 -7.44 8.21
N LEU A 36 -13.16 -6.99 7.22
CA LEU A 36 -13.55 -5.98 6.26
C LEU A 36 -13.42 -6.58 4.85
N MET A 37 -14.55 -6.89 4.19
CA MET A 37 -14.55 -7.47 2.83
C MET A 37 -13.71 -8.78 2.68
N GLY A 38 -13.59 -9.57 3.75
CA GLY A 38 -12.78 -10.80 3.75
C GLY A 38 -11.30 -10.60 4.12
N PHE A 39 -10.89 -9.38 4.46
CA PHE A 39 -9.59 -9.04 5.01
C PHE A 39 -9.64 -9.04 6.54
N ASP A 40 -8.63 -9.62 7.20
CA ASP A 40 -8.53 -9.62 8.65
C ASP A 40 -7.87 -8.31 9.09
N VAL A 41 -8.59 -7.55 9.90
CA VAL A 41 -8.14 -6.25 10.38
C VAL A 41 -8.15 -6.18 11.89
N ASP A 42 -7.27 -5.37 12.44
CA ASP A 42 -7.28 -4.93 13.83
C ASP A 42 -6.84 -3.46 13.91
N ILE A 43 -6.84 -2.87 15.10
CA ILE A 43 -6.43 -1.47 15.27
C ILE A 43 -5.04 -1.18 14.70
N VAL A 44 -4.08 -2.10 14.84
CA VAL A 44 -2.71 -1.91 14.34
C VAL A 44 -2.69 -2.00 12.80
N HIS A 45 -3.37 -2.99 12.22
CA HIS A 45 -3.48 -3.13 10.75
C HIS A 45 -4.07 -1.86 10.13
N ASN A 46 -5.17 -1.36 10.72
CA ASN A 46 -5.88 -0.18 10.25
C ASN A 46 -5.01 1.08 10.32
N LEU A 47 -4.24 1.24 11.40
CA LEU A 47 -3.29 2.35 11.53
C LEU A 47 -2.12 2.24 10.53
N ILE A 48 -1.60 1.04 10.28
CA ILE A 48 -0.56 0.82 9.27
C ILE A 48 -1.08 1.20 7.88
N HIS A 49 -2.29 0.78 7.53
CA HIS A 49 -2.93 1.18 6.28
C HIS A 49 -3.13 2.69 6.19
N LEU A 50 -3.66 3.31 7.24
CA LEU A 50 -3.89 4.75 7.27
C LEU A 50 -2.59 5.55 7.12
N ILE A 51 -1.55 5.20 7.90
CA ILE A 51 -0.24 5.87 7.84
C ILE A 51 0.40 5.69 6.45
N THR A 52 0.37 4.47 5.92
CA THR A 52 0.90 4.18 4.56
C THR A 52 0.16 5.01 3.52
N GLY A 53 -1.17 5.06 3.57
CA GLY A 53 -1.99 5.83 2.65
C GLY A 53 -1.70 7.33 2.72
N LEU A 54 -1.59 7.89 3.93
CA LEU A 54 -1.25 9.30 4.12
C LEU A 54 0.17 9.62 3.64
N MET A 55 1.14 8.73 3.85
CA MET A 55 2.50 8.89 3.31
C MET A 55 2.52 8.84 1.77
N ALA A 56 1.73 7.96 1.16
CA ALA A 56 1.58 7.89 -0.28
C ALA A 56 0.98 9.20 -0.83
N LEU A 57 -0.09 9.70 -0.23
CA LEU A 57 -0.69 10.99 -0.59
C LEU A 57 0.30 12.15 -0.42
N ALA A 58 1.01 12.21 0.70
CA ALA A 58 2.06 13.20 0.93
C ALA A 58 3.14 13.14 -0.17
N SER A 59 3.54 11.95 -0.60
CA SER A 59 4.52 11.76 -1.67
C SER A 59 4.06 12.31 -3.02
N VAL A 60 2.75 12.28 -3.30
CA VAL A 60 2.14 12.85 -4.51
C VAL A 60 2.27 14.38 -4.53
N PHE A 61 1.98 15.03 -3.41
CA PHE A 61 1.98 16.49 -3.30
C PHE A 61 3.39 17.08 -3.14
N LEU A 62 4.28 16.37 -2.46
CA LEU A 62 5.63 16.81 -2.15
C LEU A 62 6.69 16.29 -3.17
N GLY A 63 6.29 15.49 -4.16
CA GLY A 63 7.14 15.11 -5.30
C GLY A 63 8.08 13.91 -5.10
N TRP A 64 7.94 13.16 -4.01
CA TRP A 64 8.77 11.97 -3.71
C TRP A 64 8.07 10.63 -4.02
N PHE A 65 7.01 10.67 -4.85
CA PHE A 65 6.17 9.53 -5.23
C PHE A 65 6.94 8.32 -5.80
N ARG A 66 8.03 8.54 -6.56
CA ARG A 66 8.85 7.43 -7.07
C ARG A 66 9.58 6.70 -5.95
N ARG A 67 10.16 7.46 -4.99
CA ARG A 67 10.83 6.90 -3.82
C ARG A 67 9.85 6.17 -2.92
N PHE A 68 8.64 6.71 -2.75
CA PHE A 68 7.56 6.03 -2.06
C PHE A 68 7.28 4.65 -2.69
N ASN A 69 7.01 4.60 -4.00
CA ASN A 69 6.71 3.34 -4.71
C ASN A 69 7.85 2.32 -4.61
N GLN A 70 9.11 2.77 -4.66
CA GLN A 70 10.27 1.88 -4.50
C GLN A 70 10.35 1.27 -3.10
N VAL A 71 10.27 2.10 -2.06
CA VAL A 71 10.43 1.66 -0.67
C VAL A 71 9.24 0.83 -0.21
N PHE A 72 8.02 1.39 -0.35
CA PHE A 72 6.81 0.69 0.07
C PHE A 72 6.48 -0.48 -0.84
N GLY A 73 6.87 -0.44 -2.12
CA GLY A 73 6.77 -1.61 -2.99
C GLY A 73 7.56 -2.80 -2.48
N ILE A 74 8.82 -2.60 -2.06
CA ILE A 74 9.63 -3.66 -1.44
C ILE A 74 8.98 -4.15 -0.14
N ILE A 75 8.57 -3.23 0.74
CA ILE A 75 7.93 -3.59 2.02
C ILE A 75 6.69 -4.46 1.80
N TYR A 76 5.78 -4.03 0.94
CA TYR A 76 4.53 -4.76 0.66
C TYR A 76 4.78 -6.08 -0.06
N LEU A 77 5.80 -6.15 -0.91
CA LEU A 77 6.20 -7.40 -1.55
C LEU A 77 6.72 -8.42 -0.52
N LEU A 78 7.53 -7.97 0.46
CA LEU A 78 7.97 -8.82 1.57
C LEU A 78 6.80 -9.25 2.47
N LEU A 79 5.87 -8.34 2.79
CA LEU A 79 4.66 -8.67 3.55
C LEU A 79 3.79 -9.70 2.80
N GLY A 80 3.63 -9.56 1.49
CA GLY A 80 2.88 -10.52 0.68
C GLY A 80 3.56 -11.90 0.65
N LEU A 81 4.87 -11.93 0.40
CA LEU A 81 5.64 -13.18 0.36
C LEU A 81 5.74 -13.87 1.73
N SER A 82 5.63 -13.13 2.83
CA SER A 82 5.63 -13.71 4.18
C SER A 82 4.49 -14.71 4.42
N GLY A 83 3.40 -14.62 3.65
CA GLY A 83 2.30 -15.59 3.70
C GLY A 83 2.70 -16.99 3.21
N LEU A 84 3.71 -17.11 2.35
CA LEU A 84 4.18 -18.39 1.81
C LEU A 84 4.93 -19.23 2.86
N ILE A 85 5.39 -18.59 3.93
CA ILE A 85 6.14 -19.23 5.02
C ILE A 85 5.30 -19.37 6.29
N TYR A 86 3.98 -19.27 6.20
CA TYR A 86 3.07 -19.58 7.30
C TYR A 86 3.26 -21.03 7.78
N PRO A 87 3.30 -21.30 9.11
CA PRO A 87 3.17 -20.36 10.24
C PRO A 87 4.50 -19.77 10.76
N GLY A 88 5.62 -19.92 10.05
CA GLY A 88 6.98 -19.62 10.54
C GLY A 88 7.26 -18.18 10.99
N LEU A 89 6.50 -17.19 10.50
CA LEU A 89 6.57 -15.79 10.96
C LEU A 89 5.42 -15.37 11.88
N TYR A 90 4.59 -16.32 12.32
CA TYR A 90 3.42 -16.02 13.14
C TYR A 90 3.68 -16.34 14.62
N PHE A 91 3.45 -15.35 15.48
CA PHE A 91 3.55 -15.49 16.93
C PHE A 91 2.22 -15.10 17.56
N ASN A 92 1.61 -16.00 18.34
CA ASN A 92 0.28 -15.81 18.92
C ASN A 92 -0.80 -15.42 17.89
N HIS A 93 -0.77 -16.06 16.70
CA HIS A 93 -1.66 -15.78 15.57
C HIS A 93 -1.50 -14.40 14.90
N LEU A 94 -0.47 -13.63 15.27
CA LEU A 94 -0.16 -12.34 14.67
C LEU A 94 1.07 -12.47 13.76
N LEU A 95 1.04 -11.81 12.60
CA LEU A 95 2.21 -11.71 11.73
C LEU A 95 3.32 -10.95 12.47
N MET A 96 4.46 -11.60 12.68
CA MET A 96 5.60 -11.10 13.45
C MET A 96 5.24 -10.61 14.87
N GLY A 97 4.11 -11.07 15.43
CA GLY A 97 3.62 -10.61 16.73
C GLY A 97 2.98 -9.22 16.72
N ILE A 98 2.71 -8.63 15.54
CA ILE A 98 2.30 -7.23 15.39
C ILE A 98 0.79 -7.09 15.16
N THR A 99 0.24 -7.79 14.16
CA THR A 99 -1.14 -7.58 13.71
C THR A 99 -1.71 -8.83 13.02
N HIS A 100 -3.03 -8.94 12.97
CA HIS A 100 -3.75 -9.98 12.24
C HIS A 100 -3.67 -9.73 10.74
N VAL A 101 -3.32 -10.79 10.01
CA VAL A 101 -3.20 -10.80 8.55
C VAL A 101 -3.65 -12.18 8.10
N ASN A 102 -4.57 -12.25 7.14
CA ASN A 102 -5.02 -13.50 6.56
C ASN A 102 -4.43 -13.71 5.14
N ALA A 103 -4.83 -14.80 4.48
CA ALA A 103 -4.37 -15.09 3.13
C ALA A 103 -4.76 -14.02 2.11
N ALA A 104 -5.96 -13.44 2.22
CA ALA A 104 -6.41 -12.36 1.35
C ALA A 104 -5.54 -11.10 1.54
N ASP A 105 -5.20 -10.76 2.77
CA ASP A 105 -4.28 -9.65 3.08
C ASP A 105 -2.91 -9.87 2.44
N HIS A 106 -2.33 -11.08 2.55
CA HIS A 106 -1.06 -11.39 1.89
C HIS A 106 -1.13 -11.24 0.36
N VAL A 107 -2.21 -11.67 -0.27
CA VAL A 107 -2.41 -11.50 -1.72
C VAL A 107 -2.50 -10.02 -2.09
N LEU A 108 -3.29 -9.24 -1.34
CA LEU A 108 -3.39 -7.79 -1.54
C LEU A 108 -2.01 -7.13 -1.40
N HIS A 109 -1.28 -7.44 -0.35
CA HIS A 109 0.06 -6.91 -0.10
C HIS A 109 1.03 -7.27 -1.23
N LEU A 110 0.99 -8.52 -1.71
CA LEU A 110 1.83 -8.96 -2.83
C LEU A 110 1.51 -8.17 -4.11
N VAL A 111 0.22 -8.00 -4.44
CA VAL A 111 -0.20 -7.25 -5.63
C VAL A 111 0.24 -5.79 -5.54
N VAL A 112 -0.02 -5.13 -4.41
CA VAL A 112 0.39 -3.74 -4.17
C VAL A 112 1.92 -3.62 -4.26
N GLY A 113 2.65 -4.55 -3.64
CA GLY A 113 4.11 -4.58 -3.65
C GLY A 113 4.69 -4.74 -5.05
N VAL A 114 4.18 -5.69 -5.83
CA VAL A 114 4.59 -5.92 -7.23
C VAL A 114 4.31 -4.70 -8.10
N VAL A 115 3.11 -4.12 -8.01
CA VAL A 115 2.73 -2.94 -8.81
C VAL A 115 3.59 -1.73 -8.43
N ALA A 116 3.72 -1.43 -7.14
CA ALA A 116 4.49 -0.29 -6.65
C ALA A 116 5.98 -0.43 -6.95
N ALA A 117 6.60 -1.57 -6.64
CA ALA A 117 8.00 -1.81 -6.95
C ALA A 117 8.24 -1.80 -8.47
N GLY A 118 7.37 -2.48 -9.24
CA GLY A 118 7.44 -2.53 -10.69
C GLY A 118 7.45 -1.13 -11.32
N VAL A 119 6.52 -0.27 -10.91
CA VAL A 119 6.43 1.11 -11.40
C VAL A 119 7.57 1.97 -10.85
N GLY A 120 7.92 1.80 -9.58
CA GLY A 120 8.99 2.52 -8.89
C GLY A 120 10.36 2.35 -9.55
N PHE A 121 10.70 1.12 -9.93
CA PHE A 121 12.01 0.77 -10.50
C PHE A 121 12.05 0.81 -12.02
N PHE A 122 10.95 0.50 -12.72
CA PHE A 122 11.00 0.27 -14.17
C PHE A 122 10.21 1.27 -15.02
N ALA A 123 9.21 1.98 -14.48
CA ALA A 123 8.45 2.94 -15.28
C ALA A 123 9.28 4.20 -15.58
N ARG A 124 9.34 4.56 -16.87
CA ARG A 124 9.90 5.83 -17.35
C ARG A 124 8.79 6.87 -17.46
N ASP A 125 9.09 8.09 -17.03
CA ASP A 125 8.14 9.18 -17.09
C ASP A 125 8.12 9.73 -18.53
N TYR A 126 7.14 9.29 -19.32
CA TYR A 126 6.89 9.89 -20.63
C TYR A 126 6.03 11.12 -20.42
N THR A 127 6.68 12.28 -20.36
CA THR A 127 5.98 13.55 -20.53
C THR A 127 5.36 13.53 -21.93
N THR A 128 4.04 13.41 -22.03
CA THR A 128 3.37 13.71 -23.29
C THR A 128 3.55 15.21 -23.49
N SER A 129 4.59 15.60 -24.25
CA SER A 129 4.79 16.98 -24.65
C SER A 129 3.53 17.38 -25.38
N ARG A 130 2.67 18.19 -24.75
CA ARG A 130 1.55 18.82 -25.45
C ARG A 130 2.19 19.62 -26.57
N ALA A 131 2.00 19.17 -27.81
CA ALA A 131 2.43 19.94 -28.96
C ALA A 131 1.77 21.33 -28.84
N THR A 132 2.58 22.35 -28.57
CA THR A 132 2.13 23.74 -28.58
C THR A 132 1.68 24.02 -30.01
N PRO A 133 0.40 24.34 -30.27
CA PRO A 133 -0.03 24.76 -31.59
C PRO A 133 0.66 26.09 -31.88
N THR A 134 1.58 26.09 -32.85
CA THR A 134 2.07 27.33 -33.45
C THR A 134 0.97 27.85 -34.38
N PHE A 135 0.34 28.96 -34.02
CA PHE A 135 -0.44 29.79 -34.95
C PHE A 135 0.44 30.90 -35.50
#